data_AF-A0AAJ5X5D0-F1
#
_entry.id   AF-A0AAJ5X5D0-F1
#
_cell.length_a   1.000
_cell.length_b   1.000
_cell.length_c   1.000
_cell.angle_alpha   90.00
_cell.angle_beta   90.00
_cell.angle_gamma   90.00
#
_symmetry.space_group_name_H-M   'P 1'
#
loop_
_entity.id
_entity.type
_entity.pdbx_description
1 polymer ?
#
loop_
_entity_poly.entity_id
_entity_poly.type
_entity_poly.pdbx_seq_one_letter_code
_entity_poly.pdbx_strand_id
1 'polypeptide(L)' 'MSRKDLSLRAIFGVPAVLFVLTLTGLIGALLEDGLWDILGAALLTAWLIVLIWALIRRRR' A
#
# COMPACT_ATOMS: atom_id res chain seq x y z
N MET A 1 25.73 -3.36 -6.18
CA MET A 1 24.88 -4.20 -5.33
C MET A 1 24.33 -5.34 -6.17
N SER A 2 24.51 -6.57 -5.72
CA SER A 2 23.82 -7.74 -6.28
C SER A 2 22.37 -7.75 -5.81
N ARG A 3 21.46 -8.35 -6.60
CA ARG A 3 20.08 -8.59 -6.14
C ARG A 3 20.00 -9.52 -4.93
N LYS A 4 21.08 -10.25 -4.63
CA LYS A 4 21.24 -11.13 -3.46
C LYS A 4 21.49 -10.35 -2.15
N ASP A 5 21.88 -9.08 -2.23
CA ASP A 5 22.29 -8.27 -1.06
C ASP A 5 21.14 -7.43 -0.47
N LEU A 6 19.93 -7.58 -1.00
CA LEU A 6 18.76 -6.81 -0.58
C LEU A 6 18.23 -7.32 0.76
N SER A 7 18.36 -6.52 1.81
CA SER A 7 17.80 -6.84 3.13
C SER A 7 16.28 -7.05 3.08
N LEU A 8 15.75 -7.88 3.98
CA LEU A 8 14.31 -8.12 4.11
C LEU A 8 13.51 -6.81 4.30
N ARG A 9 14.09 -5.79 4.96
CA ARG A 9 13.46 -4.46 5.12
C ARG A 9 13.37 -3.69 3.79
N ALA A 10 14.31 -3.88 2.87
CA ALA A 10 14.26 -3.29 1.53
C ALA A 10 13.25 -4.00 0.61
N ILE A 11 13.01 -5.30 0.83
CA ILE A 11 12.06 -6.11 0.05
C ILE A 11 10.62 -5.92 0.57
N PHE A 12 10.41 -6.08 1.87
CA PHE A 12 9.08 -6.13 2.50
C PHE A 12 8.67 -4.82 3.18
N GLY A 13 9.54 -3.82 3.32
CA GLY A 13 9.21 -2.56 4.00
C GLY A 13 8.03 -1.82 3.39
N VAL A 14 8.01 -1.67 2.06
CA VAL A 14 6.87 -1.03 1.35
C VAL A 14 5.61 -1.90 1.41
N PRO A 15 5.64 -3.22 1.08
CA PRO A 15 4.50 -4.12 1.29
C PRO A 15 3.92 -4.10 2.71
N ALA A 16 4.75 -4.05 3.75
CA ALA A 16 4.31 -4.06 5.14
C ALA A 16 3.61 -2.74 5.55
N VAL A 17 4.15 -1.58 5.13
CA VAL A 17 3.49 -0.28 5.37
C VAL A 17 2.14 -0.23 4.66
N LEU A 18 2.09 -0.66 3.39
CA LEU A 18 0.85 -0.67 2.62
C LEU A 18 -0.18 -1.65 3.19
N PHE A 19 0.24 -2.83 3.64
CA PHE A 19 -0.61 -3.81 4.33
C PHE A 19 -1.28 -3.19 5.56
N VAL A 20 -0.49 -2.58 6.47
CA VAL A 20 -1.01 -1.93 7.69
C VAL A 20 -1.99 -0.81 7.36
N LEU A 21 -1.69 0.02 6.35
CA LEU A 21 -2.61 1.07 5.89
C LEU A 21 -3.94 0.47 5.42
N THR A 22 -3.94 -0.47 4.46
CA THR A 22 -5.19 -1.08 3.99
C THR A 22 -5.95 -1.85 5.05
N LEU A 23 -5.27 -2.53 5.98
CA LEU A 23 -5.94 -3.23 7.08
C LEU A 23 -6.63 -2.23 8.02
N THR A 24 -5.99 -1.11 8.32
CA THR A 24 -6.59 -0.04 9.13
C THR A 24 -7.79 0.61 8.43
N GLY A 25 -7.69 0.90 7.13
CA GLY A 25 -8.78 1.47 6.34
C GLY A 25 -9.97 0.51 6.19
N LEU A 26 -9.71 -0.79 6.01
CA LEU A 26 -10.73 -1.84 5.96
C LEU A 26 -11.44 -2.00 7.31
N ILE A 27 -10.70 -2.00 8.42
CA ILE A 27 -11.27 -2.07 9.78
C ILE A 27 -12.12 -0.83 10.07
N GLY A 28 -11.68 0.37 9.68
CA GLY A 28 -12.47 1.60 9.84
C GLY A 28 -13.80 1.56 9.08
N ALA A 29 -13.77 1.17 7.80
CA ALA A 29 -14.98 1.03 6.98
C ALA A 29 -15.96 -0.05 7.53
N LEU A 30 -15.45 -1.05 8.25
CA LEU A 30 -16.27 -2.07 8.93
C LEU A 30 -16.81 -1.66 10.31
N LEU A 31 -16.50 -0.45 10.81
CA LEU A 31 -16.86 0.00 12.17
C LEU A 31 -17.72 1.28 12.23
N GLU A 32 -17.64 2.17 11.24
CA GLU A 32 -18.40 3.43 11.21
C GLU A 32 -19.04 3.68 9.83
N ASP A 33 -20.35 3.44 9.72
CA ASP A 33 -21.15 3.75 8.51
C ASP A 33 -20.91 5.20 8.02
N GLY A 34 -20.50 5.34 6.76
CA GLY A 34 -20.38 6.66 6.09
C GLY A 34 -18.95 7.09 5.78
N LEU A 35 -18.40 8.04 6.54
CA LEU A 35 -17.14 8.73 6.19
C LEU A 35 -15.94 7.77 6.05
N TRP A 36 -15.94 6.66 6.78
CA TRP A 36 -14.89 5.66 6.73
C TRP A 36 -14.94 4.74 5.51
N ASP A 37 -16.08 4.57 4.83
CA ASP A 37 -16.13 3.91 3.51
C ASP A 37 -15.30 4.68 2.48
N ILE A 38 -15.43 6.01 2.47
CA ILE A 38 -14.72 6.87 1.52
C ILE A 38 -13.21 6.85 1.82
N LEU A 39 -12.82 6.90 3.10
CA LEU A 39 -11.42 6.78 3.52
C LEU A 39 -10.85 5.38 3.25
N GLY A 40 -11.63 4.32 3.51
CA GLY A 40 -11.27 2.93 3.22
C GLY A 40 -11.07 2.69 1.71
N ALA A 41 -11.99 3.17 0.87
CA ALA A 41 -11.87 3.13 -0.59
C ALA A 41 -10.67 3.92 -1.13
N ALA A 42 -10.39 5.10 -0.57
CA ALA A 42 -9.20 5.88 -0.89
C ALA A 42 -7.90 5.15 -0.50
N LEU A 43 -7.89 4.46 0.65
CA LEU A 43 -6.72 3.74 1.15
C LEU A 43 -6.50 2.39 0.44
N LEU A 44 -7.57 1.74 -0.03
CA LEU A 44 -7.51 0.59 -0.94
C LEU A 44 -6.97 0.99 -2.32
N THR A 45 -7.46 2.10 -2.89
CA THR A 45 -6.98 2.60 -4.19
C THR A 45 -5.54 3.13 -4.16
N ALA A 46 -4.99 3.48 -2.98
CA ALA A 46 -3.58 3.86 -2.82
C ALA A 46 -2.59 2.79 -3.34
N TRP A 47 -2.91 1.50 -3.24
CA TRP A 47 -2.08 0.43 -3.83
C TRP A 47 -1.98 0.53 -5.36
N LEU A 48 -3.06 0.94 -6.04
CA LEU A 48 -3.06 1.14 -7.50
C LEU A 48 -2.18 2.34 -7.89
N ILE A 49 -2.21 3.42 -7.09
CA ILE A 49 -1.34 4.59 -7.29
C ILE A 49 0.14 4.19 -7.16
N VAL A 50 0.49 3.41 -6.12
CA VAL A 50 1.88 2.91 -5.94
C VAL A 50 2.29 1.95 -7.06
N LEU A 51 1.38 1.08 -7.52
CA LEU A 51 1.63 0.17 -8.65
C LEU A 51 1.91 0.95 -9.95
N ILE A 52 1.09 1.96 -10.26
CA ILE A 52 1.26 2.83 -11.43
C ILE A 52 2.59 3.60 -11.34
N TRP A 53 2.91 4.17 -10.18
CA TRP A 53 4.19 4.86 -9.95
C TRP A 53 5.38 3.91 -10.13
N ALA A 54 5.32 2.68 -9.60
CA ALA A 54 6.37 1.69 -9.77
C ALA A 54 6.53 1.24 -11.23
N LEU A 55 5.44 1.12 -11.99
CA LEU A 55 5.46 0.80 -13.42
C LEU A 55 6.07 1.95 -14.25
N ILE A 56 5.74 3.21 -13.94
CA ILE A 56 6.34 4.39 -14.58
C ILE A 56 7.84 4.47 -14.25
N ARG A 57 8.22 4.29 -12.98
CA ARG A 57 9.60 4.33 -12.51
C ARG A 57 10.45 3.14 -13.00
N ARG A 58 9.83 2.07 -13.51
CA ARG A 58 10.50 0.93 -14.18
C ARG A 58 10.62 1.10 -15.71
N ARG A 59 9.95 2.11 -16.28
CA ARG A 59 10.03 2.49 -17.71
C ARG A 59 10.89 3.74 -17.96
N ARG A 60 11.52 4.27 -16.91
CA ARG A 60 12.64 5.22 -16.95
C ARG A 60 13.88 4.54 -16.35
#